data_AF-A0A351XLB7-F1
#
_entry.id   AF-A0A351XLB7-F1
#
_cell.length_a   1.000
_cell.length_b   1.000
_cell.length_c   1.000
_cell.angle_alpha   90.00
_cell.angle_beta   90.00
_cell.angle_gamma   90.00
#
_symmetry.space_group_name_H-M   'P 1'
#
loop_
_entity.id
_entity.type
_entity.pdbx_description
1 polymer ?
#
loop_
_entity_poly.entity_id
_entity_poly.type
_entity_poly.pdbx_seq_one_letter_code
_entity_poly.pdbx_strand_id
1 'polypeptide(L)'
;MLKSSILTCCSAFDWFRREFYEGFSYDEINDAVALSQVGANGCICLPYFQGRSTPDWNNLAKAIFSNVTLGTTKADMLRSLLEGICYEIGNGIDTMGKYLDI
;
A
#
# COMPACT_ATOMS: atom_id res chain seq x y z
N MET A 1 -16.79 17.72 11.38
CA MET A 1 -16.14 16.44 11.73
C MET A 1 -15.37 15.97 10.51
N LEU A 2 -14.07 16.25 10.45
CA LEU A 2 -13.21 15.87 9.33
C LEU A 2 -12.86 14.38 9.47
N LYS A 3 -13.11 13.57 8.44
CA LYS A 3 -12.78 12.14 8.41
C LYS A 3 -12.04 11.84 7.12
N SER A 4 -10.81 11.35 7.22
CA SER A 4 -10.14 10.66 6.12
C SER A 4 -10.40 9.17 6.25
N SER A 5 -10.73 8.50 5.14
CA SER A 5 -10.96 7.06 5.11
C SER A 5 -10.09 6.41 4.05
N ILE A 6 -9.42 5.32 4.42
CA ILE A 6 -8.68 4.47 3.49
C ILE A 6 -9.43 3.14 3.44
N LEU A 7 -9.90 2.80 2.24
CA LEU A 7 -10.87 1.73 2.04
C LEU A 7 -10.23 0.33 2.08
N THR A 8 -8.93 0.22 1.77
CA THR A 8 -8.31 -1.07 1.45
C THR A 8 -6.91 -1.25 2.06
N CYS A 9 -6.75 -0.97 3.36
CA CYS A 9 -5.49 -1.28 4.06
C CYS A 9 -5.35 -2.80 4.30
N CYS A 10 -6.14 -3.34 5.23
CA CYS A 10 -6.05 -4.75 5.63
C CYS A 10 -6.48 -5.68 4.50
N SER A 11 -7.54 -5.33 3.76
CA SER A 11 -8.05 -6.16 2.68
C SER A 11 -7.09 -6.27 1.50
N ALA A 12 -6.25 -5.25 1.23
CA ALA A 12 -5.21 -5.33 0.21
C ALA A 12 -4.05 -6.23 0.64
N PHE A 13 -3.63 -6.14 1.91
CA PHE A 13 -2.64 -7.04 2.48
C PHE A 13 -3.13 -8.49 2.47
N ASP A 14 -4.36 -8.74 2.93
CA ASP A 14 -4.97 -10.07 2.95
C ASP A 14 -5.12 -10.65 1.54
N TRP A 15 -5.50 -9.81 0.57
CA TRP A 15 -5.51 -10.18 -0.84
C TRP A 15 -4.12 -10.62 -1.28
N PHE A 16 -3.09 -9.78 -1.09
CA PHE A 16 -1.73 -10.09 -1.53
C PHE A 16 -1.19 -11.37 -0.86
N ARG A 17 -1.44 -11.53 0.43
CA ARG A 17 -1.05 -12.72 1.19
C ARG A 17 -1.69 -13.98 0.60
N ARG A 18 -2.99 -13.93 0.32
CA ARG A 18 -3.71 -15.08 -0.27
C ARG A 18 -3.17 -15.43 -1.65
N GLU A 19 -2.89 -14.45 -2.51
CA GLU A 19 -2.47 -14.72 -3.90
C GLU A 19 -0.98 -15.11 -4.03
N PHE A 20 -0.09 -14.59 -3.16
CA PHE A 20 1.37 -14.74 -3.33
C PHE A 20 2.11 -15.44 -2.17
N TYR A 21 1.44 -15.61 -1.02
CA TYR A 21 2.00 -16.20 0.21
C TYR A 21 1.07 -17.26 0.82
N GLU A 22 0.34 -17.99 -0.01
CA GLU A 22 -0.45 -19.13 0.45
C GLU A 22 0.44 -20.15 1.18
N GLY A 23 0.03 -20.55 2.39
CA GLY A 23 0.77 -21.49 3.24
C GLY A 23 1.89 -20.89 4.09
N PHE A 24 2.19 -19.60 3.97
CA PHE A 24 3.18 -18.92 4.81
C PHE A 24 2.53 -18.36 6.09
N SER A 25 3.27 -18.44 7.20
CA SER A 25 2.95 -17.77 8.45
C SER A 25 3.22 -16.25 8.37
N TYR A 26 2.64 -15.48 9.29
CA TYR A 26 2.89 -14.03 9.35
C TYR A 26 4.36 -13.69 9.63
N ASP A 27 5.04 -14.49 10.45
CA ASP A 27 6.44 -14.27 10.79
C ASP A 27 7.34 -14.48 9.57
N GLU A 28 7.11 -15.54 8.78
CA GLU A 28 7.85 -15.78 7.54
C GLU A 28 7.64 -14.68 6.50
N ILE A 29 6.42 -14.13 6.42
CA ILE A 29 6.11 -12.99 5.55
C ILE A 29 6.85 -11.73 6.03
N ASN A 30 6.83 -11.47 7.33
CA ASN A 30 7.53 -10.31 7.91
C ASN A 30 9.03 -10.40 7.66
N ASP A 31 9.63 -11.56 7.87
CA ASP A 31 11.05 -11.80 7.61
C ASP A 31 11.39 -11.58 6.13
N ALA A 32 10.56 -12.09 5.21
CA ALA A 32 10.75 -11.90 3.78
C ALA A 32 10.68 -10.41 3.38
N VAL A 33 9.71 -9.67 3.91
CA VAL A 33 9.55 -8.23 3.66
C VAL A 33 10.70 -7.43 4.26
N ALA A 34 11.20 -7.82 5.44
CA ALA A 34 12.32 -7.15 6.11
C ALA A 34 13.63 -7.24 5.30
N LEU A 35 13.79 -8.28 4.48
CA LEU A 35 14.95 -8.46 3.59
C LEU A 35 14.90 -7.57 2.34
N SER A 36 13.72 -7.13 1.90
CA SER A 36 13.60 -6.15 0.83
C SER A 36 14.24 -4.82 1.26
N GLN A 37 14.79 -4.02 0.35
CA GLN A 37 15.36 -2.72 0.72
C GLN A 37 14.27 -1.66 0.92
N VAL A 38 14.57 -0.60 1.68
CA VAL A 38 13.70 0.58 1.80
C VAL A 38 13.38 1.13 0.41
N GLY A 39 12.11 1.39 0.13
CA GLY A 39 11.65 1.79 -1.20
C GLY A 39 11.46 0.61 -2.17
N ALA A 40 11.42 -0.63 -1.67
CA ALA A 40 11.05 -1.83 -2.41
C ALA A 40 11.81 -2.04 -3.73
N ASN A 41 13.12 -1.76 -3.74
CA ASN A 41 13.97 -1.79 -4.94
C ASN A 41 13.41 -0.96 -6.11
N GLY A 42 12.71 0.14 -5.78
CA GLY A 42 12.08 1.04 -6.74
C GLY A 42 10.68 0.62 -7.19
N CYS A 43 10.14 -0.51 -6.74
CA CYS A 43 8.77 -0.90 -7.02
C CYS A 43 7.79 0.02 -6.27
N ILE A 44 6.76 0.51 -6.97
CA ILE A 44 5.78 1.43 -6.39
C ILE A 44 4.40 0.80 -6.46
N CYS A 45 3.66 0.80 -5.35
CA CYS A 45 2.27 0.36 -5.30
C CYS A 45 1.32 1.52 -5.01
N LEU A 46 0.28 1.65 -5.83
CA LEU A 46 -0.91 2.45 -5.52
C LEU A 46 -2.01 1.50 -5.04
N PRO A 47 -2.40 1.53 -3.74
CA PRO A 47 -3.23 0.48 -3.14
C PRO A 47 -4.75 0.69 -3.37
N TYR A 48 -5.16 1.17 -4.54
CA TYR A 48 -6.56 1.53 -4.85
C TYR A 48 -7.41 0.33 -5.30
N PHE A 49 -7.42 -0.76 -4.52
CA PHE A 49 -8.11 -2.01 -4.89
C PHE A 49 -9.64 -1.86 -5.00
N GLN A 50 -10.24 -0.91 -4.27
CA GLN A 50 -11.67 -0.62 -4.31
C GLN A 50 -11.94 0.86 -4.62
N GLY A 51 -11.10 1.46 -5.46
CA GLY A 51 -11.15 2.89 -5.72
C GLY A 51 -10.43 3.71 -4.64
N ARG A 52 -10.44 5.03 -4.85
CA ARG A 52 -9.85 6.02 -3.94
C ARG A 52 -10.96 6.90 -3.36
N SER A 53 -10.90 7.12 -2.04
CA SER A 53 -11.84 7.97 -1.33
C SER A 53 -11.28 9.39 -1.20
N THR A 54 -10.43 9.64 -0.22
CA THR A 54 -9.85 10.97 0.06
C THR A 54 -8.44 11.05 -0.53
N PRO A 55 -7.96 12.20 -1.08
CA PRO A 55 -8.64 13.49 -1.28
C PRO A 55 -9.46 13.56 -2.58
N ASP A 56 -9.04 12.85 -3.63
CA ASP A 56 -9.72 12.80 -4.93
C ASP A 56 -10.57 11.53 -5.01
N TRP A 57 -11.89 11.71 -4.89
CA TRP A 57 -12.84 10.61 -4.99
C TRP A 57 -12.82 10.01 -6.41
N ASN A 58 -12.34 8.78 -6.53
CA ASN A 58 -12.25 8.08 -7.81
C ASN A 58 -12.57 6.59 -7.62
N ASN A 59 -13.82 6.22 -7.89
CA ASN A 59 -14.29 4.84 -7.83
C ASN A 59 -13.75 3.94 -8.96
N LEU A 60 -13.23 4.54 -10.04
CA LEU A 60 -12.61 3.82 -11.15
C LEU A 60 -11.12 3.55 -10.90
N ALA A 61 -10.53 4.14 -9.85
CA ALA A 61 -9.15 3.88 -9.51
C ALA A 61 -8.96 2.38 -9.22
N LYS A 62 -7.85 1.84 -9.73
CA LYS A 62 -7.45 0.45 -9.56
C LYS A 62 -6.07 0.40 -8.94
N ALA A 63 -5.77 -0.72 -8.28
CA ALA A 63 -4.45 -0.96 -7.77
C ALA A 63 -3.42 -1.04 -8.92
N ILE A 64 -2.26 -0.43 -8.73
CA ILE A 64 -1.18 -0.40 -9.73
C ILE A 64 0.12 -0.76 -9.04
N PHE A 65 0.85 -1.73 -9.60
CA PHE A 65 2.26 -1.93 -9.32
C PHE A 65 3.05 -1.35 -10.50
N SER A 66 3.92 -0.38 -10.23
CA SER A 66 4.75 0.30 -11.20
C SER A 66 6.23 0.00 -10.96
N ASN A 67 7.04 0.21 -12.00
CA ASN A 67 8.49 0.03 -11.98
C ASN A 67 8.93 -1.40 -11.60
N VAL A 68 8.15 -2.40 -12.02
CA VAL A 68 8.47 -3.81 -11.86
C VAL A 68 9.50 -4.22 -12.92
N THR A 69 10.59 -4.84 -12.49
CA THR A 69 11.67 -5.34 -13.34
C THR A 69 11.90 -6.83 -13.11
N LEU A 70 12.77 -7.48 -13.89
CA LEU A 70 13.17 -8.87 -13.65
C LEU A 70 13.89 -9.09 -12.31
N GLY A 71 14.38 -8.02 -11.67
CA GLY A 71 14.96 -8.07 -10.33
C GLY A 71 13.94 -7.89 -9.21
N THR A 72 12.70 -7.50 -9.52
CA THR A 72 11.66 -7.27 -8.52
C THR A 72 11.14 -8.59 -7.97
N THR A 73 11.21 -8.76 -6.66
CA THR A 73 10.74 -9.96 -5.97
C THR A 73 9.32 -9.79 -5.42
N LYS A 74 8.68 -10.91 -5.04
CA LYS A 74 7.40 -10.86 -4.32
C LYS A 74 7.48 -10.13 -2.98
N ALA A 75 8.65 -10.14 -2.34
CA ALA A 75 8.90 -9.40 -1.11
C ALA A 75 8.93 -7.89 -1.37
N ASP A 76 9.56 -7.46 -2.47
CA ASP A 76 9.56 -6.06 -2.90
C ASP A 76 8.15 -5.58 -3.23
N MET A 77 7.36 -6.39 -3.95
CA MET A 77 5.97 -6.05 -4.24
C MET A 77 5.15 -5.89 -2.96
N LEU A 78 5.27 -6.81 -1.99
CA LEU A 78 4.57 -6.69 -0.72
C LEU A 78 5.05 -5.49 0.10
N ARG A 79 6.37 -5.22 0.12
CA ARG A 79 6.92 -4.03 0.76
C ARG A 79 6.38 -2.75 0.13
N SER A 80 6.34 -2.67 -1.19
CA SER A 80 5.79 -1.52 -1.92
C SER A 80 4.31 -1.30 -1.60
N LEU A 81 3.53 -2.37 -1.41
CA LEU A 81 2.13 -2.31 -1.01
C LEU A 81 1.98 -1.73 0.40
N LEU A 82 2.77 -2.22 1.36
CA LEU A 82 2.77 -1.72 2.74
C LEU A 82 3.20 -0.25 2.81
N GLU A 83 4.30 0.09 2.12
CA GLU A 83 4.76 1.48 2.00
C GLU A 83 3.68 2.35 1.34
N GLY A 84 3.03 1.88 0.27
CA GLY A 84 1.92 2.59 -0.39
C GLY A 84 0.71 2.85 0.52
N ILE A 85 0.35 1.89 1.38
CA ILE A 85 -0.70 2.07 2.40
C ILE A 85 -0.27 3.15 3.40
N CYS A 86 0.97 3.11 3.88
CA CYS A 86 1.51 4.13 4.78
C CYS A 86 1.51 5.52 4.14
N TYR A 87 1.86 5.62 2.85
CA TYR A 87 1.80 6.88 2.11
C TYR A 87 0.39 7.43 1.99
N GLU A 88 -0.63 6.60 1.76
CA GLU A 88 -2.02 7.07 1.73
C GLU A 88 -2.50 7.54 3.11
N ILE A 89 -2.04 6.91 4.20
CA ILE A 89 -2.27 7.40 5.57
C ILE A 89 -1.64 8.78 5.76
N GLY A 90 -0.37 8.93 5.39
CA GLY A 90 0.35 10.21 5.47
C GLY A 90 -0.35 11.30 4.67
N ASN A 91 -0.72 11.02 3.42
CA ASN A 91 -1.47 11.95 2.56
C ASN A 91 -2.83 12.34 3.15
N GLY A 92 -3.52 11.40 3.82
CA GLY A 92 -4.73 11.68 4.56
C GLY A 92 -4.50 12.66 5.71
N ILE A 93 -3.44 12.46 6.50
CA ILE A 93 -3.05 13.35 7.61
C ILE A 93 -2.65 14.73 7.09
N ASP A 94 -1.83 14.80 6.05
CA ASP A 94 -1.39 16.07 5.43
C ASP A 94 -2.58 16.85 4.87
N THR A 95 -3.52 16.15 4.21
CA THR A 95 -4.76 16.76 3.72
C THR A 95 -5.58 17.31 4.87
N MET A 96 -5.66 16.60 6.00
CA MET A 96 -6.35 17.11 7.19
C MET A 96 -5.63 18.32 7.80
N GLY A 97 -4.30 18.34 7.81
CA GLY A 97 -3.49 19.46 8.29
C GLY A 97 -3.76 20.76 7.56
N LYS A 98 -4.03 20.72 6.25
CA LYS A 98 -4.39 21.91 5.45
C LYS A 98 -5.68 22.60 5.92
N TYR A 99 -6.57 21.90 6.61
CA TYR A 99 -7.82 22.48 7.15
C TYR A 99 -7.67 22.98 8.59
N LEU A 100 -6.50 22.86 9.19
CA LEU A 100 -6.24 23.23 10.58
C LEU A 100 -5.44 24.53 10.75
N ASP A 101 -5.06 25.22 9.66
CA ASP A 101 -4.36 26.53 9.63
C ASP A 101 -3.53 26.80 10.90
N ILE A 102 -2.43 26.04 11.06
CA ILE A 102 -1.27 26.41 11.88
C ILE A 102 -0.09 26.59 10.92
#